data_AF-A0A8S3X761-F1
#
_entry.id   AF-A0A8S3X761-F1
#
_cell.length_a   1.000
_cell.length_b   1.000
_cell.length_c   1.000
_cell.angle_alpha   90.00
_cell.angle_beta   90.00
_cell.angle_gamma   90.00
#
_symmetry.space_group_name_H-M   'P 1'
#
loop_
_entity.id
_entity.type
_entity.pdbx_description
1 polymer ?
#
loop_
_entity_poly.entity_id
_entity_poly.type
_entity_poly.pdbx_seq_one_letter_code
_entity_poly.pdbx_strand_id
1 'polypeptide(L)'
;MHRLFAELEPSVTVTEQNLADRVRYILRSNTFDVTELERLRREAVPSSGENAAAEDAAPQLAEQTANLDAAVNTPVVVDSNDDGTVAQELELEQMRSTLEEAIVETRSTTLENRPRLPRLAQSKQNRAVVRALNPMLVTYLEASRDLCDTDSILFGAALAVCRIIGAKLSTAGRATGQSSAIPAWRIRIEERIAKARGPHRQTDMLQPDIMQKLTERIDDLKQRIAAWGKRIRRYTERSTRFNQNRLFQSDQKRLYKSLERPIVSGTGPAPNQADMVAFWRSLWSEPVNHNEGPWTEVVASQCASITPMDPVIITPDDVAEAVRRAPELEKSGA
;
A
#
# COMPACT_ATOMS: atom_id res chain seq x y z
N MET A 1 -11.23 16.55 -30.41
CA MET A 1 -10.61 15.36 -29.80
C MET A 1 -11.38 14.09 -30.11
N HIS A 2 -12.67 13.99 -29.75
CA HIS A 2 -13.47 12.77 -30.02
C HIS A 2 -13.64 12.46 -31.52
N ARG A 3 -13.95 13.47 -32.35
CA ARG A 3 -14.05 13.30 -33.82
C ARG A 3 -12.75 12.79 -34.45
N LEU A 4 -11.62 13.43 -34.15
CA LEU A 4 -10.29 13.02 -34.62
C LEU A 4 -9.92 11.60 -34.16
N PHE A 5 -10.30 11.22 -32.94
CA PHE A 5 -10.07 9.87 -32.42
C PHE A 5 -10.93 8.83 -33.18
N ALA A 6 -12.20 9.15 -33.46
CA ALA A 6 -13.08 8.27 -34.23
C ALA A 6 -12.65 8.12 -35.70
N GLU A 7 -12.00 9.14 -36.27
CA GLU A 7 -11.41 9.09 -37.62
C GLU A 7 -10.14 8.24 -37.67
N LEU A 8 -9.30 8.29 -36.64
CA LEU A 8 -8.04 7.52 -36.58
C LEU A 8 -8.26 6.06 -36.18
N GLU A 9 -9.21 5.79 -35.29
CA GLU A 9 -9.50 4.44 -34.78
C GLU A 9 -11.01 4.14 -34.81
N PRO A 10 -11.58 3.88 -36.00
CA PRO A 10 -13.01 3.58 -36.15
C PRO A 10 -13.41 2.24 -35.52
N SER A 11 -12.45 1.39 -35.18
CA SER A 11 -12.67 0.10 -34.53
C SER A 11 -13.09 0.23 -33.06
N VAL A 12 -12.77 1.35 -32.41
CA VAL A 12 -12.98 1.54 -30.96
C VAL A 12 -14.11 2.53 -30.70
N THR A 13 -15.29 2.02 -30.32
CA THR A 13 -16.42 2.86 -29.93
C THR A 13 -16.25 3.41 -28.52
N VAL A 14 -15.74 4.64 -28.41
CA VAL A 14 -15.58 5.36 -27.12
C VAL A 14 -16.49 6.59 -27.11
N THR A 15 -17.13 6.89 -25.97
CA THR A 15 -17.89 8.14 -25.80
C THR A 15 -16.95 9.33 -25.54
N GLU A 16 -17.36 10.54 -25.94
CA GLU A 16 -16.57 11.76 -25.75
C GLU A 16 -16.14 11.97 -24.29
N GLN A 17 -17.05 11.71 -23.36
CA GLN A 17 -16.79 11.81 -21.93
C GLN A 17 -15.72 10.82 -21.44
N ASN A 18 -15.76 9.57 -21.91
CA ASN A 18 -14.80 8.54 -21.52
C ASN A 18 -13.39 8.87 -22.05
N LEU A 19 -13.30 9.41 -23.27
CA LEU A 19 -12.03 9.88 -23.83
C LEU A 19 -11.45 11.04 -23.00
N ALA A 20 -12.28 12.02 -22.63
CA ALA A 20 -11.86 13.15 -21.80
C ALA A 20 -11.38 12.70 -20.41
N ASP A 21 -12.07 11.75 -19.78
CA ASP A 21 -11.71 11.25 -18.46
C ASP A 21 -10.42 10.42 -18.48
N ARG A 22 -10.18 9.64 -19.55
CA ARG A 22 -8.91 8.94 -19.76
C ARG A 22 -7.74 9.91 -19.95
N VAL A 23 -7.92 10.98 -20.73
CA VAL A 23 -6.88 12.02 -20.91
C VAL A 23 -6.56 12.70 -19.57
N ARG A 24 -7.59 13.06 -18.79
CA ARG A 24 -7.39 13.65 -17.45
C ARG A 24 -6.70 12.69 -16.50
N TYR A 25 -7.03 11.40 -16.56
CA TYR A 25 -6.36 10.38 -15.75
C TYR A 25 -4.88 10.28 -16.11
N ILE A 26 -4.54 10.20 -17.40
CA ILE A 26 -3.16 10.14 -17.88
C ILE A 26 -2.37 11.36 -17.39
N LEU A 27 -2.90 12.56 -17.59
CA LEU A 27 -2.26 13.82 -17.15
C LEU A 27 -2.10 13.91 -15.63
N ARG A 28 -3.05 13.38 -14.85
CA ARG A 28 -2.99 13.41 -13.38
C ARG A 28 -2.09 12.32 -12.80
N SER A 29 -1.97 11.19 -13.49
CA SER A 29 -1.26 10.01 -13.00
C SER A 29 0.27 10.13 -13.09
N ASN A 30 0.79 11.13 -13.82
CA ASN A 30 2.23 11.33 -14.06
C ASN A 30 2.95 10.06 -14.50
N THR A 31 2.24 9.21 -15.26
CA THR A 31 2.70 7.90 -15.72
C THR A 31 3.68 7.98 -16.90
N PHE A 32 3.69 9.12 -17.59
CA PHE A 32 4.60 9.42 -18.69
C PHE A 32 5.36 10.71 -18.35
N ASP A 33 6.67 10.70 -18.52
CA ASP A 33 7.48 11.91 -18.41
C ASP A 33 7.15 12.90 -19.55
N VAL A 34 7.40 14.19 -19.34
CA VAL A 34 7.12 15.24 -20.34
C VAL A 34 7.84 14.93 -21.67
N THR A 35 9.05 14.38 -21.57
CA THR A 35 9.87 13.95 -22.71
C THR A 35 9.27 12.76 -23.48
N GLU A 36 8.65 11.81 -22.77
CA GLU A 36 7.97 10.66 -23.37
C GLU A 36 6.65 11.06 -24.05
N LEU A 37 5.90 11.99 -23.45
CA LEU A 37 4.69 12.55 -24.05
C LEU A 37 4.98 13.30 -25.35
N GLU A 38 6.07 14.07 -25.39
CA GLU A 38 6.50 14.76 -26.62
C GLU A 38 6.99 13.80 -27.70
N ARG A 39 7.64 12.69 -27.32
CA ARG A 39 8.03 11.63 -28.25
C ARG A 39 6.79 10.96 -28.84
N LEU A 40 5.82 10.56 -28.00
CA LEU A 40 4.57 9.95 -28.46
C LEU A 40 3.75 10.91 -29.33
N ARG A 41 3.78 12.21 -29.03
CA ARG A 41 3.13 13.24 -29.85
C ARG A 41 3.76 13.36 -31.24
N ARG A 42 5.09 13.19 -31.34
CA ARG A 42 5.79 13.15 -32.63
C ARG A 42 5.49 11.87 -33.41
N GLU A 43 5.33 10.74 -32.73
CA GLU A 43 5.04 9.44 -33.35
C GLU A 43 3.58 9.32 -33.83
N ALA A 44 2.63 9.95 -33.14
CA ALA A 44 1.21 9.92 -33.48
C ALA A 44 0.81 10.84 -34.66
N VAL A 45 1.72 11.69 -35.15
CA VAL A 45 1.51 12.48 -36.36
C VAL A 45 2.16 11.73 -37.53
N PRO A 46 1.39 11.04 -38.38
CA PRO A 46 1.96 10.36 -39.54
C PRO A 46 2.53 11.40 -40.52
N SER A 47 3.73 11.12 -40.99
CA SER A 47 4.40 11.77 -42.12
C SER A 47 3.61 11.55 -43.41
N SER A 48 2.58 12.36 -43.65
CA SER A 48 2.08 12.61 -45.01
C SER A 48 3.02 13.61 -45.68
N GLY A 49 3.73 13.15 -46.71
CA GLY A 49 4.71 13.95 -47.46
C GLY A 49 4.10 15.08 -48.31
N GLU A 50 4.89 16.16 -48.42
CA GLU A 50 5.23 16.98 -49.61
C GLU A 50 4.11 17.26 -50.64
N ASN A 51 3.74 18.48 -51.07
CA ASN A 51 4.42 19.79 -51.22
C ASN A 51 3.38 20.91 -51.49
N ALA A 52 3.60 22.13 -50.99
CA ALA A 52 3.44 23.41 -51.73
C ALA A 52 3.81 24.65 -50.88
N ALA A 53 5.03 25.14 -51.12
CA ALA A 53 5.60 26.50 -51.06
C ALA A 53 4.96 27.68 -50.25
N ALA A 54 5.89 28.40 -49.59
CA ALA A 54 5.93 29.83 -49.20
C ALA A 54 4.95 30.27 -48.08
N GLU A 55 5.32 31.02 -47.03
CA GLU A 55 6.44 31.93 -46.82
C GLU A 55 6.59 32.25 -45.31
N ASP A 56 7.85 32.43 -44.91
CA ASP A 56 8.38 33.40 -43.94
C ASP A 56 8.31 33.25 -42.39
N ALA A 57 9.44 33.66 -41.79
CA ALA A 57 9.75 34.09 -40.42
C ALA A 57 10.13 33.08 -39.31
N ALA A 58 11.44 32.78 -39.23
CA ALA A 58 12.18 32.49 -37.98
C ALA A 58 12.47 33.81 -37.21
N PRO A 59 12.92 33.83 -35.92
CA PRO A 59 14.15 33.17 -35.42
C PRO A 59 13.94 32.33 -34.13
N GLN A 60 14.48 31.11 -34.03
CA GLN A 60 15.83 30.75 -33.56
C GLN A 60 16.22 31.29 -32.17
N LEU A 61 16.47 30.36 -31.23
CA LEU A 61 17.74 30.28 -30.51
C LEU A 61 17.97 28.83 -30.04
N ALA A 62 19.13 28.32 -30.43
CA ALA A 62 19.56 26.94 -30.31
C ALA A 62 20.12 26.59 -28.93
N GLU A 63 19.98 25.31 -28.60
CA GLU A 63 20.71 24.61 -27.56
C GLU A 63 22.23 24.62 -27.82
N GLN A 64 23.02 24.66 -26.76
CA GLN A 64 24.30 23.94 -26.72
C GLN A 64 24.49 23.25 -25.38
N THR A 65 24.63 21.93 -25.46
CA THR A 65 25.19 21.05 -24.43
C THR A 65 26.70 20.98 -24.62
N ALA A 66 27.48 21.01 -23.54
CA ALA A 66 28.81 20.41 -23.46
C ALA A 66 29.25 20.29 -21.99
N ASN A 67 30.14 19.34 -21.75
CA ASN A 67 30.39 18.63 -20.50
C ASN A 67 31.86 18.85 -20.06
N LEU A 68 32.13 18.61 -18.76
CA LEU A 68 33.39 18.19 -18.11
C LEU A 68 34.46 19.21 -17.62
N ASP A 69 35.02 18.81 -16.47
CA ASP A 69 35.96 19.43 -15.53
C ASP A 69 37.29 19.96 -16.07
N ALA A 70 37.80 21.05 -15.45
CA ALA A 70 39.14 21.13 -14.82
C ALA A 70 39.44 22.58 -14.33
N ALA A 71 40.11 22.67 -13.19
CA ALA A 71 40.44 23.89 -12.45
C ALA A 71 41.45 24.83 -13.14
N VAL A 72 41.38 26.15 -12.83
CA VAL A 72 42.45 27.01 -12.26
C VAL A 72 42.04 28.51 -12.32
N ASN A 73 41.96 29.12 -11.13
CA ASN A 73 42.22 30.51 -10.69
C ASN A 73 41.79 31.75 -11.52
N THR A 74 40.85 32.51 -10.93
CA THR A 74 40.81 33.97 -10.63
C THR A 74 41.49 35.01 -11.55
N PRO A 75 40.87 36.20 -11.79
CA PRO A 75 40.47 37.11 -10.70
C PRO A 75 39.11 37.82 -10.83
N VAL A 76 38.50 38.01 -9.66
CA VAL A 76 37.72 39.16 -9.16
C VAL A 76 37.34 40.23 -10.20
N VAL A 77 36.06 40.28 -10.54
CA VAL A 77 35.34 41.53 -10.82
C VAL A 77 34.13 41.55 -9.90
N VAL A 78 34.22 42.42 -8.89
CA VAL A 78 33.14 42.79 -7.99
C VAL A 78 32.10 43.55 -8.82
N ASP A 79 30.91 42.98 -8.99
CA ASP A 79 29.72 43.73 -9.37
C ASP A 79 28.74 43.69 -8.19
N SER A 80 28.53 44.87 -7.62
CA SER A 80 27.86 45.09 -6.35
C SER A 80 26.35 45.00 -6.51
N ASN A 81 25.79 43.83 -6.21
CA ASN A 81 24.40 43.68 -5.76
C ASN A 81 24.42 43.19 -4.31
N ASP A 82 24.72 44.12 -3.40
CA ASP A 82 25.06 43.89 -1.98
C ASP A 82 23.85 43.50 -1.10
N ASP A 83 22.61 43.61 -1.59
CA ASP A 83 21.42 43.35 -0.78
C ASP A 83 20.98 41.87 -0.79
N GLY A 84 21.33 41.11 -1.84
CA GLY A 84 20.98 39.69 -1.97
C GLY A 84 21.92 38.75 -1.22
N THR A 85 23.21 39.09 -1.14
CA THR A 85 24.25 38.26 -0.52
C THR A 85 24.10 38.23 1.01
N VAL A 86 23.83 39.39 1.62
CA VAL A 86 23.66 39.51 3.07
C VAL A 86 22.44 38.72 3.55
N ALA A 87 21.34 38.74 2.80
CA ALA A 87 20.13 37.98 3.13
C ALA A 87 20.37 36.45 3.05
N GLN A 88 21.10 35.99 2.04
CA GLN A 88 21.42 34.58 1.85
C GLN A 88 22.42 34.06 2.89
N GLU A 89 23.39 34.88 3.28
CA GLU A 89 24.36 34.58 4.34
C GLU A 89 23.67 34.51 5.71
N LEU A 90 22.73 35.43 5.98
CA LEU A 90 21.91 35.40 7.18
C LEU A 90 21.03 34.14 7.25
N GLU A 91 20.43 33.72 6.13
CA GLU A 91 19.63 32.48 6.06
C GLU A 91 20.50 31.23 6.32
N LEU A 92 21.71 31.17 5.75
CA LEU A 92 22.66 30.08 6.00
C LEU A 92 23.11 30.03 7.47
N GLU A 93 23.36 31.17 8.10
CA GLU A 93 23.74 31.24 9.50
C GLU A 93 22.59 30.83 10.43
N GLN A 94 21.35 31.22 10.11
CA GLN A 94 20.16 30.74 10.83
C GLN A 94 19.99 29.22 10.73
N MET A 95 20.25 28.65 9.54
CA MET A 95 20.21 27.20 9.35
C MET A 95 21.30 26.49 10.17
N ARG A 96 22.51 27.08 10.23
CA ARG A 96 23.62 26.56 11.04
C ARG A 96 23.31 26.61 12.53
N SER A 97 22.83 27.75 13.03
CA SER A 97 22.43 27.92 14.43
C SER A 97 21.36 26.90 14.83
N THR A 98 20.33 26.71 13.99
CA THR A 98 19.28 25.71 14.22
C THR A 98 19.83 24.28 14.27
N LEU A 99 20.83 23.98 13.43
CA LEU A 99 21.51 22.69 13.43
C LEU A 99 22.30 22.46 14.72
N GLU A 100 23.08 23.44 15.16
CA GLU A 100 23.88 23.35 16.40
C GLU A 100 22.98 23.14 17.62
N GLU A 101 21.89 23.90 17.74
CA GLU A 101 20.91 23.75 18.80
C GLU A 101 20.30 22.33 18.82
N ALA A 102 19.91 21.81 17.65
CA ALA A 102 19.33 20.47 17.54
C ALA A 102 20.35 19.36 17.89
N ILE A 103 21.62 19.52 17.55
CA ILE A 103 22.68 18.57 17.91
C ILE A 103 22.92 18.58 19.43
N VAL A 104 22.98 19.75 20.06
CA VAL A 104 23.16 19.88 21.51
C VAL A 104 21.99 19.26 22.29
N GLU A 105 20.76 19.51 21.84
CA GLU A 105 19.56 18.94 22.44
C GLU A 105 19.52 17.40 22.33
N THR A 106 19.95 16.85 21.19
CA THR A 106 19.90 15.41 20.94
C THR A 106 21.02 14.64 21.63
N ARG A 107 22.15 15.30 21.91
CA ARG A 107 23.22 14.80 22.79
C ARG A 107 22.81 14.75 24.26
N SER A 108 22.00 15.72 24.72
CA SER A 108 21.51 15.76 26.10
C SER A 108 20.26 14.89 26.34
N THR A 109 19.60 14.42 25.27
CA THR A 109 18.39 13.58 25.34
C THR A 109 18.71 12.10 25.12
N THR A 110 18.29 11.25 26.04
CA THR A 110 18.39 9.79 25.89
C THR A 110 17.52 9.27 24.74
N LEU A 111 17.92 8.16 24.11
CA LEU A 111 17.25 7.58 22.92
C LEU A 111 15.73 7.38 23.10
N GLU A 112 15.28 7.10 24.32
CA GLU A 112 13.88 6.84 24.64
C GLU A 112 13.00 8.10 24.62
N ASN A 113 13.61 9.26 24.86
CA ASN A 113 12.94 10.55 24.98
C ASN A 113 13.01 11.38 23.69
N ARG A 114 13.63 10.87 22.63
CA ARG A 114 13.75 11.59 21.35
C ARG A 114 12.40 11.69 20.62
N PRO A 115 12.03 12.87 20.09
CA PRO A 115 10.77 13.05 19.37
C PRO A 115 10.72 12.23 18.07
N ARG A 116 9.51 11.87 17.62
CA ARG A 116 9.35 11.16 16.34
C ARG A 116 9.47 12.15 15.19
N LEU A 117 10.40 11.88 14.28
CA LEU A 117 10.55 12.65 13.04
C LEU A 117 9.47 12.24 12.02
N PRO A 118 8.69 13.19 11.48
CA PRO A 118 7.72 12.91 10.43
C PRO A 118 8.42 12.55 9.12
N ARG A 119 7.75 11.76 8.27
CA ARG A 119 8.23 11.54 6.90
C ARG A 119 8.03 12.81 6.08
N LEU A 120 9.13 13.41 5.66
CA LEU A 120 9.11 14.58 4.79
C LEU A 120 8.81 14.16 3.34
N ALA A 121 7.90 14.88 2.68
CA ALA A 121 7.67 14.71 1.25
C ALA A 121 8.92 15.15 0.46
N GLN A 122 9.17 14.58 -0.71
CA GLN A 122 10.28 14.95 -1.58
C GLN A 122 9.98 16.23 -2.39
N SER A 123 9.58 17.31 -1.71
CA SER A 123 9.35 18.61 -2.33
C SER A 123 10.69 19.27 -2.71
N LYS A 124 10.67 20.21 -3.67
CA LYS A 124 11.86 20.97 -4.07
C LYS A 124 12.46 21.75 -2.88
N GLN A 125 11.61 22.35 -2.04
CA GLN A 125 12.01 23.08 -0.84
C GLN A 125 12.69 22.16 0.18
N ASN A 126 12.09 21.00 0.49
CA ASN A 126 12.68 20.05 1.45
C ASN A 126 14.04 19.55 0.98
N ARG A 127 14.18 19.29 -0.33
CA ARG A 127 15.47 18.93 -0.94
C ARG A 127 16.50 20.05 -0.88
N ALA A 128 16.08 21.31 -1.06
CA ALA A 128 16.97 22.45 -0.96
C ALA A 128 17.55 22.60 0.45
N VAL A 129 16.69 22.53 1.48
CA VAL A 129 17.11 22.59 2.90
C VAL A 129 18.09 21.47 3.24
N VAL A 130 17.80 20.22 2.82
CA VAL A 130 18.71 19.08 3.05
C VAL A 130 20.04 19.27 2.32
N ARG A 131 20.02 19.76 1.07
CA ARG A 131 21.26 20.03 0.31
C ARG A 131 22.11 21.11 0.96
N ALA A 132 21.50 22.14 1.53
CA ALA A 132 22.22 23.22 2.20
C ALA A 132 22.86 22.78 3.53
N LEU A 133 22.19 21.90 4.30
CA LEU A 133 22.71 21.39 5.57
C LEU A 133 23.76 20.29 5.41
N ASN A 134 23.67 19.45 4.38
CA ASN A 134 24.58 18.31 4.20
C ASN A 134 26.09 18.68 4.24
N PRO A 135 26.55 19.76 3.59
CA PRO A 135 27.95 20.19 3.69
C PRO A 135 28.33 20.59 5.13
N MET A 136 27.44 21.24 5.87
CA MET A 136 27.68 21.65 7.25
C MET A 136 27.86 20.44 8.17
N LEU A 137 27.14 19.35 7.90
CA LEU A 137 27.22 18.11 8.68
C LEU A 137 28.59 17.44 8.63
N VAL A 138 29.34 17.60 7.53
CA VAL A 138 30.65 16.97 7.37
C VAL A 138 31.59 17.40 8.50
N THR A 139 31.61 18.69 8.83
CA THR A 139 32.43 19.25 9.91
C THR A 139 32.10 18.65 11.28
N TYR A 140 30.81 18.41 11.57
CA TYR A 140 30.40 17.82 12.85
C TYR A 140 30.68 16.31 12.90
N LEU A 141 30.57 15.61 11.77
CA LEU A 141 30.85 14.18 11.67
C LEU A 141 32.35 13.88 11.80
N GLU A 142 33.22 14.72 11.23
CA GLU A 142 34.68 14.63 11.40
C GLU A 142 35.10 14.82 12.86
N ALA A 143 34.37 15.64 13.61
CA ALA A 143 34.58 15.86 15.04
C ALA A 143 33.94 14.77 15.93
N SER A 144 33.27 13.77 15.35
CA SER A 144 32.55 12.76 16.13
C SER A 144 33.51 11.76 16.78
N ARG A 145 33.22 11.42 18.04
CA ARG A 145 34.10 10.57 18.86
C ARG A 145 33.68 9.10 18.87
N ASP A 146 32.38 8.83 18.81
CA ASP A 146 31.82 7.49 18.89
C ASP A 146 30.53 7.35 18.06
N LEU A 147 30.04 6.12 17.93
CA LEU A 147 28.84 5.81 17.16
C LEU A 147 27.58 6.48 17.74
N CYS A 148 27.51 6.61 19.07
CA CYS A 148 26.38 7.25 19.75
C CYS A 148 26.30 8.74 19.46
N ASP A 149 27.45 9.41 19.39
CA ASP A 149 27.58 10.80 19.01
C ASP A 149 27.28 10.99 17.52
N THR A 150 27.74 10.08 16.66
CA THR A 150 27.37 10.08 15.23
C THR A 150 25.85 9.95 15.04
N ASP A 151 25.20 9.02 15.76
CA ASP A 151 23.74 8.88 15.74
C ASP A 151 23.02 10.14 16.24
N SER A 152 23.56 10.77 17.29
CA SER A 152 23.02 12.04 17.82
C SER A 152 23.15 13.18 16.81
N ILE A 153 24.29 13.29 16.12
CA ILE A 153 24.52 14.28 15.05
C ILE A 153 23.55 14.07 13.89
N LEU A 154 23.43 12.83 13.40
CA LEU A 154 22.52 12.51 12.28
C LEU A 154 21.05 12.75 12.65
N PHE A 155 20.65 12.40 13.86
CA PHE A 155 19.30 12.64 14.35
C PHE A 155 19.05 14.14 14.55
N GLY A 156 20.00 14.88 15.13
CA GLY A 156 19.97 16.34 15.28
C GLY A 156 19.84 17.05 13.94
N ALA A 157 20.57 16.58 12.91
CA ALA A 157 20.44 17.08 11.55
C ALA A 157 19.02 16.92 10.99
N ALA A 158 18.45 15.72 11.13
CA ALA A 158 17.11 15.45 10.66
C ALA A 158 16.05 16.24 11.45
N LEU A 159 16.28 16.49 12.74
CA LEU A 159 15.45 17.34 13.58
C LEU A 159 15.51 18.82 13.14
N ALA A 160 16.71 19.33 12.84
CA ALA A 160 16.92 20.67 12.32
C ALA A 160 16.18 20.89 10.99
N VAL A 161 16.28 19.93 10.06
CA VAL A 161 15.52 19.95 8.80
C VAL A 161 14.01 20.02 9.08
N CYS A 162 13.50 19.23 10.04
CA CYS A 162 12.08 19.26 10.40
C CYS A 162 11.66 20.61 10.99
N ARG A 163 12.52 21.26 11.78
CA ARG A 163 12.27 22.58 12.36
C ARG A 163 12.22 23.68 11.30
N ILE A 164 13.20 23.71 10.40
CA ILE A 164 13.29 24.70 9.32
C ILE A 164 12.08 24.59 8.37
N ILE A 165 11.61 23.38 8.09
CA ILE A 165 10.41 23.15 7.26
C ILE A 165 9.10 23.42 8.02
N GLY A 166 9.15 23.51 9.35
CA GLY A 166 7.95 23.67 10.20
C GLY A 166 7.12 22.39 10.32
N ALA A 167 7.74 21.21 10.20
CA ALA A 167 7.06 19.94 10.32
C ALA A 167 6.69 19.65 11.79
N LYS A 168 5.43 19.27 12.04
CA LYS A 168 4.94 18.97 13.39
C LYS A 168 5.61 17.72 13.95
N LEU A 169 6.50 17.91 14.92
CA LEU A 169 7.16 16.83 15.67
C LEU A 169 6.17 16.26 16.69
N SER A 170 5.98 14.94 16.68
CA SER A 170 5.12 14.29 17.66
C SER A 170 5.94 13.91 18.89
N THR A 171 5.57 14.46 20.04
CA THR A 171 6.09 14.12 21.37
C THR A 171 5.40 12.89 21.98
N ALA A 172 4.44 12.29 21.28
CA ALA A 172 3.73 11.11 21.75
C ALA A 172 4.65 9.89 21.68
N GLY A 173 5.13 9.44 22.85
CA GLY A 173 5.95 8.24 23.00
C GLY A 173 5.39 7.06 22.23
N ARG A 174 6.24 6.39 21.43
CA ARG A 174 6.03 5.10 20.73
C ARG A 174 4.56 4.69 20.45
N ALA A 175 3.72 5.59 19.93
CA ALA A 175 2.40 5.20 19.46
C ALA A 175 2.53 4.62 18.04
N THR A 176 2.96 3.36 17.95
CA THR A 176 2.71 2.53 16.77
C THR A 176 1.22 2.24 16.70
N GLY A 177 0.47 3.25 16.30
CA GLY A 177 -0.90 3.10 15.86
C GLY A 177 -0.96 3.67 14.46
N GLN A 178 -0.74 2.82 13.44
CA GLN A 178 -1.55 3.01 12.25
C GLN A 178 -2.97 3.01 12.79
N SER A 179 -3.62 4.19 12.80
CA SER A 179 -5.03 4.28 13.13
C SER A 179 -5.70 3.15 12.39
N SER A 180 -6.24 2.19 13.13
CA SER A 180 -7.05 1.10 12.59
C SER A 180 -8.35 1.74 12.15
N ALA A 181 -8.25 2.64 11.18
CA ALA A 181 -9.35 3.41 10.65
C ALA A 181 -10.27 2.36 10.07
N ILE A 182 -11.43 2.23 10.73
CA ILE A 182 -12.46 1.28 10.35
C ILE A 182 -12.69 1.46 8.85
N PRO A 183 -12.52 0.40 8.03
CA PRO A 183 -12.60 0.57 6.58
C PRO A 183 -13.93 1.20 6.18
N ALA A 184 -13.92 2.10 5.19
CA ALA A 184 -15.11 2.84 4.76
C ALA A 184 -16.28 1.94 4.34
N TRP A 185 -16.02 0.69 3.90
CA TRP A 185 -17.09 -0.27 3.62
C TRP A 185 -17.79 -0.75 4.88
N ARG A 186 -17.07 -0.88 6.01
CA ARG A 186 -17.62 -1.34 7.29
C ARG A 186 -18.51 -0.26 7.89
N ILE A 187 -18.03 0.99 7.91
CA ILE A 187 -18.81 2.16 8.35
C ILE A 187 -20.13 2.24 7.57
N ARG A 188 -20.09 2.17 6.23
CA ARG A 188 -21.29 2.21 5.39
C ARG A 188 -22.29 1.09 5.68
N ILE A 189 -21.82 -0.12 6.00
CA ILE A 189 -22.73 -1.23 6.33
C ILE A 189 -23.29 -1.06 7.75
N GLU A 190 -22.47 -0.60 8.70
CA GLU A 190 -22.91 -0.30 10.07
C GLU A 190 -23.95 0.83 10.09
N GLU A 191 -23.79 1.88 9.30
CA GLU A 191 -24.78 2.94 9.11
C GLU A 191 -26.10 2.41 8.52
N ARG A 192 -26.03 1.51 7.52
CA ARG A 192 -27.22 0.84 6.97
C ARG A 192 -27.95 0.03 8.04
N ILE A 193 -27.21 -0.70 8.87
CA ILE A 193 -27.76 -1.46 10.00
C ILE A 193 -28.40 -0.52 11.02
N ALA A 194 -27.73 0.57 11.39
CA ALA A 194 -28.26 1.56 12.33
C ALA A 194 -29.56 2.18 11.82
N LYS A 195 -29.62 2.56 10.53
CA LYS A 195 -30.83 3.08 9.89
C LYS A 195 -31.98 2.06 9.88
N ALA A 196 -31.67 0.78 9.67
CA ALA A 196 -32.68 -0.29 9.68
C ALA A 196 -33.15 -0.68 11.09
N ARG A 197 -32.35 -0.41 12.13
CA ARG A 197 -32.70 -0.60 13.55
C ARG A 197 -33.42 0.59 14.16
N GLY A 198 -33.51 1.72 13.46
CA GLY A 198 -34.16 2.94 13.96
C GLY A 198 -35.62 2.67 14.38
N PRO A 199 -36.15 3.45 15.34
CA PRO A 199 -37.48 3.21 15.89
C PRO A 199 -38.51 3.23 14.77
N HIS A 200 -39.24 2.12 14.66
CA HIS A 200 -40.44 2.08 13.87
C HIS A 200 -41.49 2.88 14.64
N ARG A 201 -41.96 4.00 14.09
CA ARG A 201 -43.01 4.79 14.76
C ARG A 201 -44.20 3.84 14.94
N GLN A 202 -44.47 3.45 16.18
CA GLN A 202 -45.67 2.73 16.54
C GLN A 202 -46.81 3.70 16.23
N THR A 203 -47.42 3.58 15.06
CA THR A 203 -48.68 4.26 14.79
C THR A 203 -49.72 3.53 15.61
N ASP A 204 -49.98 4.05 16.80
CA ASP A 204 -51.29 3.90 17.40
C ASP A 204 -52.30 4.36 16.36
N MET A 205 -53.30 3.52 16.13
CA MET A 205 -54.43 3.65 15.20
C MET A 205 -54.33 2.87 13.86
N LEU A 206 -55.25 1.89 13.77
CA LEU A 206 -56.07 1.48 12.62
C LEU A 206 -55.59 0.34 11.69
N GLN A 207 -56.53 -0.59 11.49
CA GLN A 207 -56.67 -1.65 10.47
C GLN A 207 -55.71 -2.86 10.48
N PRO A 208 -56.24 -4.12 10.48
CA PRO A 208 -55.44 -5.35 10.47
C PRO A 208 -54.55 -5.46 9.22
N ASP A 209 -54.98 -4.86 8.12
CA ASP A 209 -54.26 -4.81 6.85
C ASP A 209 -52.98 -3.94 6.93
N ILE A 210 -52.99 -2.93 7.79
CA ILE A 210 -51.82 -2.08 8.09
C ILE A 210 -50.85 -2.82 9.00
N MET A 211 -51.37 -3.58 9.99
CA MET A 211 -50.55 -4.43 10.87
C MET A 211 -49.81 -5.53 10.10
N GLN A 212 -50.47 -6.18 9.13
CA GLN A 212 -49.82 -7.20 8.30
C GLN A 212 -48.67 -6.62 7.46
N LYS A 213 -48.91 -5.48 6.78
CA LYS A 213 -47.87 -4.75 6.03
C LYS A 213 -46.73 -4.29 6.94
N LEU A 214 -47.03 -3.94 8.19
CA LEU A 214 -46.04 -3.59 9.20
C LEU A 214 -45.13 -4.77 9.55
N THR A 215 -45.72 -5.94 9.78
CA THR A 215 -44.98 -7.16 10.10
C THR A 215 -44.07 -7.61 8.95
N GLU A 216 -44.57 -7.59 7.71
CA GLU A 216 -43.77 -7.88 6.51
C GLU A 216 -42.58 -6.91 6.41
N ARG A 217 -42.81 -5.62 6.64
CA ARG A 217 -41.75 -4.62 6.60
C ARG A 217 -40.70 -4.81 7.70
N ILE A 218 -41.13 -5.22 8.90
CA ILE A 218 -40.22 -5.55 10.00
C ILE A 218 -39.36 -6.77 9.63
N ASP A 219 -39.96 -7.80 9.05
CA ASP A 219 -39.24 -9.02 8.69
C ASP A 219 -38.26 -8.79 7.53
N ASP A 220 -38.61 -7.98 6.54
CA ASP A 220 -37.70 -7.49 5.51
C ASP A 220 -36.46 -6.81 6.11
N LEU A 221 -36.66 -5.94 7.11
CA LEU A 221 -35.57 -5.24 7.78
C LEU A 221 -34.71 -6.21 8.58
N LYS A 222 -35.30 -7.18 9.28
CA LYS A 222 -34.55 -8.24 9.99
C LYS A 222 -33.70 -9.06 9.02
N GLN A 223 -34.26 -9.50 7.89
CA GLN A 223 -33.54 -10.25 6.87
C GLN A 223 -32.37 -9.44 6.29
N ARG A 224 -32.58 -8.15 6.00
CA ARG A 224 -31.53 -7.24 5.52
C ARG A 224 -30.42 -7.03 6.54
N ILE A 225 -30.77 -6.84 7.82
CA ILE A 225 -29.79 -6.71 8.91
C ILE A 225 -28.97 -8.01 9.03
N ALA A 226 -29.61 -9.18 8.97
CA ALA A 226 -28.93 -10.47 9.02
C ALA A 226 -27.97 -10.64 7.82
N ALA A 227 -28.40 -10.29 6.61
CA ALA A 227 -27.57 -10.35 5.41
C ALA A 227 -26.36 -9.39 5.49
N TRP A 228 -26.57 -8.16 5.97
CA TRP A 228 -25.48 -7.20 6.19
C TRP A 228 -24.51 -7.66 7.27
N GLY A 229 -24.99 -8.25 8.36
CA GLY A 229 -24.16 -8.87 9.39
C GLY A 229 -23.29 -10.01 8.84
N LYS A 230 -23.87 -10.90 8.03
CA LYS A 230 -23.12 -11.95 7.31
C LYS A 230 -22.06 -11.36 6.38
N ARG A 231 -22.38 -10.27 5.67
CA ARG A 231 -21.43 -9.58 4.78
C ARG A 231 -20.25 -8.99 5.54
N ILE A 232 -20.49 -8.38 6.71
CA ILE A 232 -19.41 -7.88 7.58
C ILE A 232 -18.48 -9.03 7.96
N ARG A 233 -19.01 -10.13 8.50
CA ARG A 233 -18.21 -11.29 8.93
C ARG A 233 -17.34 -11.84 7.80
N ARG A 234 -17.93 -12.05 6.62
CA ARG A 234 -17.20 -12.55 5.45
C ARG A 234 -16.06 -11.61 5.04
N TYR A 235 -16.30 -10.31 5.07
CA TYR A 235 -15.30 -9.33 4.64
C TYR A 235 -14.20 -9.16 5.68
N THR A 236 -14.52 -9.25 6.98
CA THR A 236 -13.51 -9.28 8.05
C THR A 236 -12.65 -10.54 7.96
N GLU A 237 -13.23 -11.72 7.72
CA GLU A 237 -12.48 -12.96 7.51
C GLU A 237 -11.60 -12.89 6.27
N ARG A 238 -12.11 -12.36 5.15
CA ARG A 238 -11.30 -12.18 3.95
C ARG A 238 -10.12 -11.25 4.20
N SER A 239 -10.36 -10.12 4.86
CA SER A 239 -9.32 -9.13 5.16
C SER A 239 -8.25 -9.71 6.09
N THR A 240 -8.68 -10.42 7.15
CA THR A 240 -7.76 -11.10 8.08
C THR A 240 -6.92 -12.16 7.36
N ARG A 241 -7.54 -13.04 6.57
CA ARG A 241 -6.81 -14.03 5.76
C ARG A 241 -5.83 -13.39 4.78
N PHE A 242 -6.24 -12.32 4.09
CA PHE A 242 -5.36 -11.59 3.19
C PHE A 242 -4.14 -11.03 3.92
N ASN A 243 -4.34 -10.39 5.07
CA ASN A 243 -3.26 -9.84 5.87
C ASN A 243 -2.35 -10.94 6.44
N GLN A 244 -2.92 -12.04 6.93
CA GLN A 244 -2.18 -13.19 7.43
C GLN A 244 -1.34 -13.84 6.33
N ASN A 245 -1.91 -14.06 5.14
CA ASN A 245 -1.19 -14.61 3.99
C ASN A 245 -0.08 -13.68 3.52
N ARG A 246 -0.33 -12.36 3.49
CA ARG A 246 0.69 -11.38 3.14
C ARG A 246 1.84 -11.39 4.16
N LEU A 247 1.50 -11.46 5.45
CA LEU A 247 2.49 -11.54 6.52
C LEU A 247 3.25 -12.86 6.47
N PHE A 248 2.59 -13.98 6.15
CA PHE A 248 3.23 -15.27 5.92
C PHE A 248 4.29 -15.19 4.81
N GLN A 249 3.95 -14.58 3.67
CA GLN A 249 4.87 -14.47 2.54
C GLN A 249 6.08 -13.59 2.85
N SER A 250 5.88 -12.49 3.60
CA SER A 250 6.97 -11.55 3.91
C SER A 250 7.79 -11.93 5.15
N ASP A 251 7.13 -12.38 6.22
CA ASP A 251 7.71 -12.61 7.55
C ASP A 251 6.88 -13.64 8.33
N GLN A 252 7.18 -14.91 8.09
CA GLN A 252 6.52 -16.05 8.73
C GLN A 252 6.65 -15.99 10.26
N LYS A 253 7.82 -15.58 10.78
CA LYS A 253 8.07 -15.51 12.23
C LYS A 253 7.12 -14.53 12.90
N ARG A 254 6.89 -13.37 12.29
CA ARG A 254 5.91 -12.40 12.80
C ARG A 254 4.48 -12.94 12.77
N LEU A 255 4.10 -13.69 11.74
CA LEU A 255 2.79 -14.33 11.72
C LEU A 255 2.64 -15.31 12.89
N TYR A 256 3.59 -16.24 13.06
CA TYR A 256 3.52 -17.21 14.16
C TYR A 256 3.51 -16.54 15.53
N LYS A 257 4.36 -15.52 15.76
CA LYS A 257 4.31 -14.70 16.99
C LYS A 257 2.98 -13.97 17.19
N SER A 258 2.27 -13.62 16.12
CA SER A 258 0.95 -12.99 16.22
C SER A 258 -0.18 -13.99 16.46
N LEU A 259 0.01 -15.25 16.06
CA LEU A 259 -0.92 -16.36 16.27
C LEU A 259 -0.73 -17.03 17.63
N GLU A 260 0.51 -17.06 18.11
CA GLU A 260 0.85 -17.25 19.51
C GLU A 260 0.09 -16.16 20.28
N ARG A 261 -1.00 -16.56 20.95
CA ARG A 261 -1.59 -15.75 22.01
C ARG A 261 -0.48 -15.39 23.00
N PRO A 262 -0.64 -14.37 23.87
CA PRO A 262 0.30 -14.14 24.98
C PRO A 262 0.13 -15.26 26.01
N ILE A 263 0.44 -16.50 25.62
CA ILE A 263 0.80 -17.58 26.51
C ILE A 263 2.25 -17.26 26.80
N VAL A 264 2.44 -16.56 27.93
CA VAL A 264 3.68 -16.48 28.70
C VAL A 264 4.90 -16.58 27.81
N SER A 265 5.40 -15.44 27.34
CA SER A 265 6.79 -15.34 26.87
C SER A 265 7.63 -16.10 27.89
N GLY A 266 8.08 -17.30 27.53
CA GLY A 266 8.83 -18.17 28.41
C GLY A 266 10.14 -17.46 28.72
N THR A 267 10.16 -16.72 29.82
CA THR A 267 11.37 -16.36 30.56
C THR A 267 11.97 -17.57 31.26
N GLY A 268 11.38 -18.76 31.09
CA GLY A 268 11.97 -20.01 31.50
C GLY A 268 13.25 -20.31 30.70
N PRO A 269 14.24 -20.96 31.32
CA PRO A 269 15.42 -21.45 30.63
C PRO A 269 15.00 -22.35 29.46
N ALA A 270 15.76 -22.31 28.37
CA ALA A 270 15.53 -23.16 27.21
C ALA A 270 15.40 -24.62 27.65
N PRO A 271 14.36 -25.36 27.21
CA PRO A 271 14.17 -26.74 27.61
C PRO A 271 15.38 -27.57 27.21
N ASN A 272 15.84 -28.40 28.15
CA ASN A 272 17.01 -29.27 27.96
C ASN A 272 16.79 -30.21 26.76
N GLN A 273 17.84 -30.43 25.98
CA GLN A 273 17.79 -31.27 24.78
C GLN A 273 17.34 -32.70 25.11
N ALA A 274 17.78 -33.25 26.24
CA ALA A 274 17.37 -34.59 26.69
C ALA A 274 15.86 -34.66 26.95
N ASP A 275 15.29 -33.63 27.57
CA ASP A 275 13.86 -33.57 27.89
C ASP A 275 13.00 -33.44 26.63
N MET A 276 13.47 -32.65 25.65
CA MET A 276 12.82 -32.56 24.35
C MET A 276 12.85 -33.89 23.59
N VAL A 277 14.02 -34.57 23.58
CA VAL A 277 14.15 -35.87 22.92
C VAL A 277 13.28 -36.91 23.61
N ALA A 278 13.23 -36.94 24.94
CA ALA A 278 12.37 -37.86 25.70
C ALA A 278 10.88 -37.63 25.40
N PHE A 279 10.45 -36.35 25.37
CA PHE A 279 9.08 -35.97 25.03
C PHE A 279 8.68 -36.41 23.62
N TRP A 280 9.48 -36.11 22.60
CA TRP A 280 9.17 -36.51 21.22
C TRP A 280 9.29 -38.03 21.02
N ARG A 281 10.21 -38.67 21.74
CA ARG A 281 10.36 -40.13 21.71
C ARG A 281 9.13 -40.83 22.30
N SER A 282 8.53 -40.32 23.37
CA SER A 282 7.29 -40.93 23.91
C SER A 282 6.11 -40.77 22.95
N LEU A 283 6.01 -39.65 22.23
CA LEU A 283 4.96 -39.41 21.24
C LEU A 283 5.10 -40.26 19.97
N TRP A 284 6.33 -40.50 19.49
CA TRP A 284 6.56 -41.08 18.16
C TRP A 284 7.21 -42.45 18.15
N SER A 285 7.92 -42.84 19.22
CA SER A 285 8.63 -44.13 19.27
C SER A 285 7.86 -45.20 20.02
N GLU A 286 6.89 -44.83 20.85
CA GLU A 286 5.98 -45.79 21.47
C GLU A 286 4.82 -46.08 20.50
N PRO A 287 4.64 -47.33 20.05
CA PRO A 287 3.50 -47.68 19.21
C PRO A 287 2.23 -47.57 20.05
N VAL A 288 1.50 -46.47 19.86
CA VAL A 288 0.18 -46.27 20.45
C VAL A 288 -0.83 -47.02 19.59
N ASN A 289 -1.50 -48.02 20.18
CA ASN A 289 -2.67 -48.62 19.55
C ASN A 289 -3.82 -47.60 19.61
N HIS A 290 -4.08 -46.93 18.49
CA HIS A 290 -5.25 -46.07 18.37
C HIS A 290 -6.49 -46.96 18.33
N ASN A 291 -7.37 -46.80 19.32
CA ASN A 291 -8.73 -47.32 19.22
C ASN A 291 -9.45 -46.46 18.17
N GLU A 292 -9.36 -46.84 16.90
CA GLU A 292 -10.18 -46.26 15.86
C GLU A 292 -11.63 -46.55 16.23
N GLY A 293 -12.29 -45.55 16.84
CA GLY A 293 -13.61 -45.73 17.45
C GLY A 293 -14.66 -46.31 16.47
N PRO A 294 -15.88 -46.60 16.95
CA PRO A 294 -16.88 -47.39 16.21
C PRO A 294 -17.26 -46.90 14.81
N TRP A 295 -16.87 -45.67 14.46
CA TRP A 295 -17.12 -45.05 13.17
C TRP A 295 -16.46 -45.80 12.00
N THR A 296 -15.35 -46.51 12.22
CA THR A 296 -14.70 -47.31 11.17
C THR A 296 -15.56 -48.47 10.74
N GLU A 297 -16.20 -49.14 11.70
CA GLU A 297 -17.20 -50.19 11.45
C GLU A 297 -18.44 -49.62 10.76
N VAL A 298 -18.88 -48.43 11.17
CA VAL A 298 -20.00 -47.71 10.52
C VAL A 298 -19.66 -47.39 9.07
N VAL A 299 -18.48 -46.84 8.78
CA VAL A 299 -18.04 -46.52 7.42
C VAL A 299 -17.86 -47.80 6.61
N ALA A 300 -17.28 -48.86 7.18
CA ALA A 300 -17.16 -50.15 6.52
C ALA A 300 -18.54 -50.74 6.15
N SER A 301 -19.53 -50.61 7.05
CA SER A 301 -20.91 -51.04 6.77
C SER A 301 -21.59 -50.20 5.70
N GLN A 302 -21.36 -48.88 5.68
CA GLN A 302 -21.86 -47.98 4.63
C GLN A 302 -21.20 -48.31 3.28
N CYS A 303 -19.89 -48.53 3.27
CA CYS A 303 -19.13 -48.87 2.08
C CYS A 303 -19.39 -50.30 1.59
N ALA A 304 -19.81 -51.23 2.45
CA ALA A 304 -20.17 -52.60 2.04
C ALA A 304 -21.36 -52.63 1.07
N SER A 305 -22.23 -51.60 1.10
CA SER A 305 -23.33 -51.45 0.15
C SER A 305 -22.90 -50.84 -1.20
N ILE A 306 -21.68 -50.29 -1.28
CA ILE A 306 -21.15 -49.65 -2.48
C ILE A 306 -20.46 -50.73 -3.32
N THR A 307 -20.99 -50.98 -4.52
CA THR A 307 -20.34 -51.86 -5.49
C THR A 307 -18.96 -51.29 -5.85
N PRO A 308 -17.86 -52.07 -5.77
CA PRO A 308 -16.56 -51.62 -6.24
C PRO A 308 -16.69 -51.15 -7.68
N MET A 309 -16.14 -49.97 -7.98
CA MET A 309 -16.15 -49.46 -9.35
C MET A 309 -15.39 -50.45 -10.25
N ASP A 310 -16.03 -50.89 -11.33
CA ASP A 310 -15.36 -51.71 -12.34
C ASP A 310 -14.12 -50.98 -12.88
N PRO A 311 -13.07 -51.71 -13.28
CA PRO A 311 -11.87 -51.10 -13.83
C PRO A 311 -12.23 -50.24 -15.05
N VAL A 312 -12.00 -48.93 -14.92
CA VAL A 312 -12.27 -47.95 -15.98
C VAL A 312 -11.23 -48.15 -17.09
N ILE A 313 -11.63 -48.86 -18.15
CA ILE A 313 -10.83 -48.99 -19.38
C ILE A 313 -11.19 -47.78 -20.26
N ILE A 314 -10.30 -46.78 -20.28
CA ILE A 314 -10.45 -45.63 -21.17
C ILE A 314 -10.11 -46.08 -22.59
N THR A 315 -11.12 -46.11 -23.46
CA THR A 315 -10.94 -46.42 -24.88
C THR A 315 -10.58 -45.15 -25.66
N PRO A 316 -9.94 -45.28 -26.84
CA PRO A 316 -9.67 -44.13 -27.70
C PRO A 316 -10.94 -43.39 -28.15
N ASP A 317 -12.08 -44.08 -28.20
CA ASP A 317 -13.38 -43.46 -28.50
C ASP A 317 -13.87 -42.55 -27.35
N ASP A 318 -13.62 -42.93 -26.09
CA ASP A 318 -13.93 -42.09 -24.92
C ASP A 318 -13.13 -40.78 -24.94
N VAL A 319 -11.86 -40.85 -25.37
CA VAL A 319 -11.01 -39.68 -25.55
C VAL A 319 -11.51 -38.79 -26.68
N ALA A 320 -11.92 -39.39 -27.80
CA ALA A 320 -12.48 -38.65 -28.94
C ALA A 320 -13.81 -37.97 -28.60
N GLU A 321 -14.66 -38.61 -27.79
CA GLU A 321 -15.93 -38.03 -27.34
C GLU A 321 -15.73 -36.91 -26.32
N ALA A 322 -14.77 -37.06 -25.39
CA ALA A 322 -14.40 -36.00 -24.44
C ALA A 322 -13.86 -34.75 -25.15
N VAL A 323 -12.99 -34.92 -26.15
CA VAL A 323 -12.47 -33.81 -26.97
C VAL A 323 -13.60 -33.13 -27.76
N ARG A 324 -14.60 -33.89 -28.22
CA ARG A 324 -15.76 -33.35 -28.93
C ARG A 324 -16.70 -32.55 -28.02
N ARG A 325 -16.83 -32.92 -26.75
CA ARG A 325 -17.67 -32.23 -25.74
C ARG A 325 -16.95 -31.05 -25.05
N ALA A 326 -15.63 -30.96 -25.12
CA ALA A 326 -14.85 -29.87 -24.51
C ALA A 326 -15.34 -28.44 -24.89
N PRO A 327 -15.73 -28.14 -26.14
CA PRO A 327 -16.23 -26.81 -26.52
C PRO A 327 -17.61 -26.47 -25.93
N GLU A 328 -18.42 -27.47 -25.52
CA GLU A 328 -19.74 -27.24 -24.90
C GLU A 328 -19.60 -26.88 -23.41
N LEU A 329 -18.59 -27.43 -22.73
CA LEU A 329 -18.31 -27.13 -21.33
C LEU A 329 -17.77 -25.70 -21.14
N GLU A 330 -17.04 -25.14 -22.12
CA GLU A 330 -16.63 -23.73 -22.12
C GLU A 330 -17.82 -22.77 -22.26
N LYS A 331 -18.88 -23.15 -22.99
CA LYS A 331 -20.08 -22.33 -23.17
C LYS A 331 -21.03 -22.37 -21.96
N SER A 332 -20.98 -23.43 -21.15
CA SER A 332 -21.79 -23.60 -19.94
C SER A 332 -21.25 -22.82 -18.72
N GLY A 333 -20.01 -22.31 -18.79
CA GLY A 333 -19.33 -21.64 -17.67
C GLY A 333 -19.30 -20.11 -17.74
N ALA A 334 -20.01 -19.49 -18.71
CA ALA A 334 -20.06 -18.04 -18.92
C ALA A 334 -21.34 -17.41 -18.37
#